data_AF-A0A8T2XEM5-F1
#
_entry.id   AF-A0A8T2XEM5-F1
#
_cell.length_a   1.000
_cell.length_b   1.000
_cell.length_c   1.000
_cell.angle_alpha   90.00
_cell.angle_beta   90.00
_cell.angle_gamma   90.00
#
_symmetry.space_group_name_H-M   'P 1'
#
loop_
_entity.id
_entity.type
_entity.pdbx_description
1 polymer ?
#
loop_
_entity_poly.entity_id
_entity_poly.type
_entity_poly.pdbx_seq_one_letter_code
_entity_poly.pdbx_strand_id
1 'polypeptide(L)'
;MAQKFGSAEGKLNFGEFNYPVNGENFTTSWYSAATQVLQDLELRQCYHGVCLPSKPKIVFGTNGSSSDSYIKNKAYGDFLHKVFNVSTADQESAAVAWTSLSNEKPFIVIRGASNVAGGASSVSQLSYLASYNAFLAAAKFIESIPTPRLACE
;
A
#
# COMPACT_ATOMS: atom_id res chain seq x y z
N MET A 1 -17.01 -24.60 5.53
CA MET A 1 -16.57 -25.35 4.34
C MET A 1 -15.77 -24.35 3.51
N ALA A 2 -14.43 -24.44 3.53
CA ALA A 2 -13.56 -23.44 2.93
C ALA A 2 -13.73 -23.39 1.41
N GLN A 3 -13.90 -22.19 0.85
CA GLN A 3 -13.88 -22.02 -0.60
C GLN A 3 -12.44 -22.21 -1.05
N LYS A 4 -12.16 -23.34 -1.73
CA LYS A 4 -10.84 -23.60 -2.31
C LYS A 4 -10.54 -22.50 -3.33
N PHE A 5 -9.54 -21.67 -3.06
CA PHE A 5 -8.88 -20.87 -4.08
C PHE A 5 -8.06 -21.80 -4.98
N GLY A 6 -8.75 -22.47 -5.89
CA GLY A 6 -8.18 -23.39 -6.88
C GLY A 6 -8.48 -22.89 -8.28
N SER A 7 -7.53 -22.16 -8.87
CA SER A 7 -7.43 -22.05 -10.33
C SER A 7 -7.01 -23.42 -10.87
N ALA A 8 -7.75 -23.94 -11.85
CA ALA A 8 -7.58 -25.30 -12.40
C ALA A 8 -6.22 -25.56 -13.07
N GLU A 9 -5.31 -24.57 -13.13
CA GLU A 9 -4.05 -24.68 -13.88
C GLU A 9 -2.79 -24.23 -13.11
N GLY A 10 -2.87 -24.01 -11.79
CA GLY A 10 -1.70 -23.49 -11.04
C GLY A 10 -1.25 -22.10 -11.50
N LYS A 11 -2.06 -21.41 -12.32
CA LYS A 11 -1.88 -20.00 -12.66
C LYS A 11 -2.42 -19.14 -11.52
N LEU A 12 -1.53 -18.41 -10.87
CA LEU A 12 -1.88 -17.25 -10.07
C LEU A 12 -2.44 -16.18 -11.01
N ASN A 13 -3.76 -16.06 -11.08
CA ASN A 13 -4.41 -14.98 -11.81
C ASN A 13 -4.28 -13.69 -11.00
N PHE A 14 -3.15 -12.99 -11.17
CA PHE A 14 -2.91 -11.67 -10.56
C PHE A 14 -3.95 -10.61 -10.98
N GLY A 15 -4.75 -10.87 -12.03
CA GLY A 15 -5.80 -9.96 -12.52
C GLY A 15 -7.05 -9.86 -11.63
N GLU A 16 -7.27 -10.78 -10.69
CA GLU A 16 -8.41 -10.74 -9.76
C GLU A 16 -8.09 -10.05 -8.43
N PHE A 17 -6.83 -9.66 -8.21
CA PHE A 17 -6.36 -9.23 -6.89
C PHE A 17 -6.76 -7.82 -6.48
N ASN A 18 -7.38 -7.03 -7.36
CA ASN A 18 -7.90 -5.70 -7.00
C ASN A 18 -8.97 -5.12 -7.94
N TYR A 19 -9.44 -5.88 -8.94
CA TYR A 19 -10.53 -5.42 -9.81
C TYR A 19 -11.87 -5.88 -9.23
N PRO A 20 -12.81 -4.96 -8.91
CA PRO A 20 -14.14 -5.36 -8.52
C PRO A 20 -14.81 -6.04 -9.72
N VAL A 21 -14.90 -7.36 -9.69
CA VAL A 21 -15.85 -8.09 -10.54
C VAL A 21 -17.15 -8.12 -9.76
N ASN A 22 -18.17 -7.41 -10.24
CA ASN A 22 -19.50 -7.29 -9.63
C ASN A 22 -19.58 -6.66 -8.22
N GLY A 23 -18.54 -5.96 -7.75
CA GLY A 23 -18.60 -5.11 -6.55
C GLY A 23 -18.45 -5.83 -5.19
N GLU A 24 -18.30 -7.16 -5.17
CA GLU A 24 -18.21 -7.94 -3.94
C GLU A 24 -16.81 -8.54 -3.75
N ASN A 25 -15.95 -7.84 -3.00
CA ASN A 25 -14.75 -8.40 -2.38
C ASN A 25 -14.71 -7.94 -0.92
N PHE A 26 -14.25 -8.79 0.01
CA PHE A 26 -14.09 -8.42 1.43
C PHE A 26 -13.17 -7.19 1.62
N THR A 27 -12.22 -6.98 0.71
CA THR A 27 -11.31 -5.82 0.65
C THR A 27 -12.00 -4.53 0.17
N THR A 28 -13.13 -4.61 -0.53
CA THR A 28 -13.94 -3.45 -0.93
C THR A 28 -14.37 -2.62 0.28
N SER A 29 -14.57 -3.27 1.44
CA SER A 29 -14.93 -2.60 2.70
C SER A 29 -13.78 -1.77 3.29
N TRP A 30 -12.55 -2.29 3.29
CA TRP A 30 -11.39 -1.58 3.84
C TRP A 30 -10.88 -0.51 2.89
N TYR A 31 -10.94 -0.76 1.58
CA TYR A 31 -10.62 0.23 0.57
C TYR A 31 -11.59 1.42 0.65
N SER A 32 -12.91 1.17 0.67
CA SER A 32 -13.90 2.24 0.77
C SER A 32 -13.75 3.02 2.08
N ALA A 33 -13.60 2.33 3.22
CA ALA A 33 -13.34 2.96 4.52
C ALA A 33 -12.08 3.83 4.48
N ALA A 34 -10.97 3.30 3.96
CA ALA A 34 -9.73 4.05 3.82
C ALA A 34 -9.90 5.29 2.94
N THR A 35 -10.56 5.19 1.78
CA THR A 35 -10.80 6.36 0.92
C THR A 35 -11.62 7.43 1.64
N GLN A 36 -12.66 7.04 2.36
CA GLN A 36 -13.53 7.97 3.07
C GLN A 36 -12.79 8.71 4.18
N VAL A 37 -11.93 8.03 4.94
CA VAL A 37 -11.30 8.62 6.13
C VAL A 37 -9.96 9.29 5.84
N LEU A 38 -9.31 8.92 4.73
CA LEU A 38 -7.97 9.41 4.38
C LEU A 38 -7.96 10.46 3.26
N GLN A 39 -9.07 10.66 2.52
CA GLN A 39 -9.12 11.61 1.39
C GLN A 39 -8.67 13.04 1.76
N ASP A 40 -9.00 13.50 2.97
CA ASP A 40 -8.70 14.85 3.45
C ASP A 40 -7.55 14.87 4.48
N LEU A 41 -6.81 13.76 4.62
CA LEU A 41 -5.71 13.70 5.59
C LEU A 41 -4.58 14.63 5.18
N GLU A 42 -4.30 15.63 6.02
CA GLU A 42 -3.16 16.51 5.82
C GLU A 42 -1.84 15.80 6.14
N LEU A 43 -0.98 15.71 5.14
CA LEU A 43 0.33 15.09 5.25
C LEU A 43 1.42 16.12 5.53
N ARG A 44 2.44 15.72 6.31
CA ARG A 44 3.59 16.57 6.62
C ARG A 44 4.46 16.76 5.38
N GLN A 45 4.69 18.02 5.01
CA GLN A 45 5.51 18.38 3.84
C GLN A 45 7.00 18.58 4.16
N CYS A 46 7.33 19.02 5.38
CA CYS A 46 8.67 19.45 5.76
C CYS A 46 9.15 18.79 7.04
N TYR A 47 10.45 18.51 7.11
CA TYR A 47 11.13 18.01 8.30
C TYR A 47 12.58 18.52 8.36
N HIS A 48 12.93 19.17 9.47
CA HIS A 48 14.28 19.71 9.74
C HIS A 48 14.86 20.55 8.56
N GLY A 49 14.07 21.49 8.04
CA GLY A 49 14.50 22.39 6.96
C GLY A 49 14.49 21.78 5.55
N VAL A 50 14.20 20.49 5.41
CA VAL A 50 14.00 19.83 4.11
C VAL A 50 12.50 19.67 3.84
N CYS A 51 12.05 20.11 2.67
CA CYS A 51 10.65 20.05 2.26
C CYS A 51 10.47 19.28 0.96
N LEU A 52 9.33 18.61 0.80
CA LEU A 52 8.89 18.10 -0.49
C LEU A 52 8.57 19.27 -1.44
N PRO A 53 8.87 19.13 -2.74
CA PRO A 53 8.66 20.19 -3.73
C PRO A 53 7.18 20.54 -3.95
N SER A 54 6.26 19.66 -3.55
CA SER A 54 4.82 19.86 -3.62
C SER A 54 4.14 19.31 -2.37
N LYS A 55 2.88 19.73 -2.12
CA LYS A 55 2.08 19.21 -1.01
C LYS A 55 1.91 17.69 -1.20
N PRO A 56 2.33 16.86 -0.23
CA PRO A 56 2.14 15.42 -0.31
C PRO A 56 0.64 15.08 -0.32
N LYS A 57 0.30 14.00 -1.02
CA LYS A 57 -1.08 13.52 -1.17
C LYS A 57 -1.12 12.00 -1.04
N ILE A 58 -2.28 11.49 -0.63
CA ILE A 58 -2.58 10.06 -0.69
C ILE A 58 -3.10 9.74 -2.09
N VAL A 59 -2.63 8.64 -2.66
CA VAL A 59 -3.10 8.13 -3.95
C VAL A 59 -3.59 6.71 -3.74
N PHE A 60 -4.88 6.49 -4.01
CA PHE A 60 -5.55 5.22 -3.78
C PHE A 60 -5.51 4.34 -5.03
N GLY A 61 -5.58 3.02 -4.84
CA GLY A 61 -5.76 2.06 -5.94
C GLY A 61 -4.56 1.94 -6.89
N THR A 62 -3.35 2.23 -6.41
CA THR A 62 -2.13 2.08 -7.22
C THR A 62 -1.62 0.63 -7.20
N ASN A 63 -0.93 0.22 -8.26
CA ASN A 63 -0.26 -1.08 -8.28
C ASN A 63 1.07 -0.99 -7.52
N GLY A 64 1.25 -1.89 -6.55
CA GLY A 64 2.51 -2.08 -5.82
C GLY A 64 3.24 -3.34 -6.29
N SER A 65 4.56 -3.30 -6.32
CA SER A 65 5.42 -4.48 -6.47
C SER A 65 6.20 -4.73 -5.17
N SER A 66 6.55 -5.98 -4.91
CA SER A 66 7.49 -6.35 -3.83
C SER A 66 8.56 -7.29 -4.36
N SER A 67 9.78 -7.18 -3.83
CA SER A 67 10.86 -8.13 -4.09
C SER A 67 11.93 -8.04 -3.01
N ASP A 68 12.70 -9.10 -2.79
CA ASP A 68 13.83 -9.08 -1.83
C ASP A 68 14.96 -8.11 -2.22
N SER A 69 14.86 -7.46 -3.39
CA SER A 69 15.83 -6.48 -3.89
C SER A 69 15.31 -5.05 -3.79
N TYR A 70 16.18 -4.13 -3.36
CA TYR A 70 15.89 -2.70 -3.40
C TYR A 70 16.04 -2.16 -4.84
N ILE A 71 14.95 -1.66 -5.42
CA ILE A 71 14.93 -1.23 -6.82
C ILE A 71 15.54 0.17 -6.98
N LYS A 72 16.87 0.20 -7.17
CA LYS A 72 17.62 1.43 -7.49
C LYS A 72 17.84 1.63 -9.00
N ASN A 73 17.78 0.57 -9.80
CA ASN A 73 18.02 0.66 -11.24
C ASN A 73 16.85 1.36 -11.95
N LYS A 74 17.12 2.49 -12.62
CA LYS A 74 16.09 3.26 -13.32
C LYS A 74 15.40 2.46 -14.42
N ALA A 75 16.16 1.79 -15.27
CA ALA A 75 15.62 1.04 -16.42
C ALA A 75 14.69 -0.09 -15.96
N TYR A 76 15.02 -0.75 -14.85
CA TYR A 76 14.14 -1.76 -14.26
C TYR A 76 12.88 -1.14 -13.64
N GLY A 77 12.99 -0.01 -12.95
CA GLY A 77 11.83 0.73 -12.47
C GLY A 77 10.90 1.17 -13.61
N ASP A 78 11.46 1.71 -14.70
CA ASP A 78 10.71 2.10 -15.89
C ASP A 78 10.03 0.90 -16.55
N PHE A 79 10.70 -0.26 -16.60
CA PHE A 79 10.12 -1.52 -17.07
C PHE A 79 8.91 -1.95 -16.22
N LEU A 80 9.05 -1.94 -14.88
CA LEU A 80 7.94 -2.30 -13.98
C LEU A 80 6.73 -1.39 -14.16
N HIS A 81 6.96 -0.08 -14.32
CA HIS A 81 5.88 0.85 -14.60
C HIS A 81 5.25 0.57 -15.98
N LYS A 82 6.05 0.44 -17.04
CA LYS A 82 5.54 0.29 -18.41
C LYS A 82 4.76 -1.00 -18.60
N VAL A 83 5.22 -2.10 -17.99
CA VAL A 83 4.65 -3.44 -18.21
C VAL A 83 3.53 -3.76 -17.23
N PHE A 84 3.66 -3.34 -15.97
CA PHE A 84 2.74 -3.74 -14.89
C PHE A 84 1.99 -2.56 -14.26
N ASN A 85 2.18 -1.34 -14.77
CA ASN A 85 1.62 -0.11 -14.22
C ASN A 85 1.97 0.11 -12.73
N VAL A 86 3.11 -0.41 -12.28
CA VAL A 86 3.58 -0.30 -10.90
C VAL A 86 3.92 1.16 -10.58
N SER A 87 3.34 1.68 -9.50
CA SER A 87 3.61 3.03 -9.00
C SER A 87 4.59 3.04 -7.82
N THR A 88 4.64 1.95 -7.04
CA THR A 88 5.56 1.83 -5.89
C THR A 88 6.14 0.42 -5.79
N ALA A 89 7.38 0.33 -5.32
CA ALA A 89 8.04 -0.95 -5.02
C ALA A 89 8.57 -0.95 -3.59
N ASP A 90 8.44 -2.08 -2.90
CA ASP A 90 8.99 -2.34 -1.56
C ASP A 90 9.57 -3.76 -1.51
N GLN A 91 9.80 -4.30 -0.31
CA GLN A 91 10.36 -5.64 -0.14
C GLN A 91 9.41 -6.61 0.58
N GLU A 92 8.30 -6.13 1.17
CA GLU A 92 7.51 -6.92 2.11
C GLU A 92 6.02 -7.04 1.78
N SER A 93 5.35 -6.01 1.22
CA SER A 93 3.88 -6.02 1.31
C SER A 93 3.21 -7.15 0.52
N ALA A 94 3.78 -7.63 -0.60
CA ALA A 94 3.21 -8.76 -1.32
C ALA A 94 3.27 -10.05 -0.49
N ALA A 95 4.33 -10.25 0.29
CA ALA A 95 4.45 -11.40 1.18
C ALA A 95 3.44 -11.31 2.34
N VAL A 96 3.24 -10.12 2.90
CA VAL A 96 2.21 -9.86 3.93
C VAL A 96 0.81 -10.10 3.35
N ALA A 97 0.51 -9.50 2.20
CA ALA A 97 -0.76 -9.67 1.51
C ALA A 97 -1.07 -11.13 1.21
N TRP A 98 -0.08 -11.88 0.70
CA TRP A 98 -0.20 -13.29 0.40
C TRP A 98 -0.50 -14.12 1.66
N THR A 99 0.20 -13.82 2.75
CA THR A 99 0.01 -14.51 4.04
C THR A 99 -1.37 -14.21 4.63
N SER A 100 -1.79 -12.94 4.66
CA SER A 100 -3.11 -12.53 5.13
C SER A 100 -4.22 -13.20 4.33
N LEU A 101 -4.11 -13.18 3.00
CA LEU A 101 -5.08 -13.82 2.12
C LEU A 101 -5.16 -15.33 2.34
N SER A 102 -4.01 -16.01 2.44
CA SER A 102 -3.94 -17.45 2.70
C SER A 102 -4.60 -17.86 4.02
N ASN A 103 -4.74 -16.92 4.96
CA ASN A 103 -5.39 -17.10 6.25
C ASN A 103 -6.79 -16.46 6.31
N GLU A 104 -7.36 -16.08 5.17
CA GLU A 104 -8.68 -15.44 5.07
C GLU A 104 -8.82 -14.19 5.97
N LYS A 105 -7.72 -13.42 6.12
CA LYS A 105 -7.70 -12.17 6.88
C LYS A 105 -7.74 -10.97 5.94
N PRO A 106 -8.62 -9.98 6.20
CA PRO A 106 -8.58 -8.73 5.48
C PRO A 106 -7.23 -8.03 5.72
N PHE A 107 -6.72 -7.37 4.69
CA PHE A 107 -5.48 -6.61 4.74
C PHE A 107 -5.62 -5.31 3.95
N ILE A 108 -4.80 -4.32 4.30
CA ILE A 108 -4.60 -3.09 3.54
C ILE A 108 -3.12 -2.74 3.58
N VAL A 109 -2.62 -2.18 2.48
CA VAL A 109 -1.23 -1.75 2.35
C VAL A 109 -1.19 -0.23 2.27
N ILE A 110 -0.53 0.41 3.23
CA ILE A 110 -0.31 1.86 3.27
C ILE A 110 1.20 2.08 3.20
N ARG A 111 1.67 2.74 2.14
CA ARG A 111 3.10 2.97 1.88
C ARG A 111 3.40 4.45 1.77
N GLY A 112 4.57 4.85 2.28
CA GLY A 112 5.18 6.15 2.00
C GLY A 112 6.23 6.01 0.90
N ALA A 113 6.16 6.83 -0.14
CA ALA A 113 7.19 6.86 -1.18
C ALA A 113 8.41 7.68 -0.69
N SER A 114 9.50 6.99 -0.34
CA SER A 114 10.73 7.60 0.19
C SER A 114 11.71 8.04 -0.90
N ASN A 115 11.64 7.41 -2.08
CA ASN A 115 12.53 7.70 -3.21
C ASN A 115 11.92 7.23 -4.54
N VAL A 116 12.63 7.52 -5.63
CA VAL A 116 12.30 7.06 -6.98
C VAL A 116 13.44 6.15 -7.48
N ALA A 117 13.12 5.09 -8.23
CA ALA A 117 14.12 4.24 -8.86
C ALA A 117 15.01 5.06 -9.80
N GLY A 118 16.32 4.91 -9.69
CA GLY A 118 17.30 5.73 -10.43
C GLY A 118 17.48 7.14 -9.91
N GLY A 119 16.74 7.55 -8.87
CA GLY A 119 16.92 8.84 -8.22
C GLY A 119 18.24 8.92 -7.46
N ALA A 120 18.64 10.15 -7.11
CA ALA A 120 19.71 10.37 -6.15
C ALA A 120 19.42 9.65 -4.84
N SER A 121 20.48 9.26 -4.11
CA SER A 121 20.33 8.60 -2.80
C SER A 121 19.36 9.39 -1.93
N SER A 122 18.38 8.70 -1.33
CA SER A 122 17.41 9.34 -0.44
C SER A 122 18.14 10.01 0.72
N VAL A 123 17.92 11.31 0.91
CA VAL A 123 18.32 11.96 2.15
C VAL A 123 17.42 11.46 3.28
N SER A 124 17.98 11.24 4.47
CA SER A 124 17.28 10.63 5.61
C SER A 124 15.98 11.36 5.98
N GLN A 125 15.91 12.66 5.73
CA GLN A 125 14.73 13.50 5.95
C GLN A 125 13.55 13.13 5.02
N LEU A 126 13.81 12.76 3.76
CA LEU A 126 12.75 12.34 2.83
C LEU A 126 12.19 10.97 3.21
N SER A 127 13.08 10.04 3.60
CA SER A 127 12.65 8.75 4.13
C SER A 127 11.84 8.91 5.41
N TYR A 128 12.24 9.83 6.29
CA TYR A 128 11.46 10.16 7.49
C TYR A 128 10.07 10.70 7.14
N LEU A 129 9.97 11.65 6.20
CA LEU A 129 8.68 12.19 5.77
C LEU A 129 7.77 11.10 5.20
N ALA A 130 8.31 10.19 4.38
CA ALA A 130 7.58 9.06 3.85
C ALA A 130 7.04 8.15 4.97
N SER A 131 7.90 7.73 5.90
CA SER A 131 7.50 6.87 7.02
C SER A 131 6.51 7.55 7.96
N TYR A 132 6.72 8.83 8.28
CA TYR A 132 5.84 9.59 9.17
C TYR A 132 4.44 9.77 8.55
N ASN A 133 4.37 10.10 7.26
CA ASN A 133 3.09 10.24 6.57
C ASN A 133 2.36 8.90 6.41
N ALA A 134 3.09 7.81 6.17
CA ALA A 134 2.50 6.46 6.17
C ALA A 134 1.95 6.10 7.56
N PHE A 135 2.68 6.44 8.64
CA PHE A 135 2.22 6.27 10.01
C PHE A 135 0.95 7.08 10.28
N LEU A 136 0.89 8.36 9.88
CA LEU A 136 -0.31 9.19 10.06
C LEU A 136 -1.53 8.58 9.36
N ALA A 137 -1.36 8.11 8.12
CA ALA A 137 -2.44 7.45 7.38
C ALA A 137 -2.87 6.14 8.04
N ALA A 138 -1.94 5.32 8.51
CA ALA A 138 -2.24 4.09 9.21
C ALA A 138 -2.97 4.35 10.54
N ALA A 139 -2.48 5.29 11.35
CA ALA A 139 -3.11 5.66 12.62
C ALA A 139 -4.55 6.16 12.39
N LYS A 140 -4.74 7.06 11.43
CA LYS A 140 -6.07 7.60 11.10
C LYS A 140 -7.04 6.50 10.62
N PHE A 141 -6.55 5.57 9.81
CA PHE A 141 -7.35 4.43 9.38
C PHE A 141 -7.72 3.53 10.56
N ILE A 142 -6.76 3.17 11.43
CA ILE A 142 -7.00 2.33 12.61
C ILE A 142 -8.00 2.97 13.58
N GLU A 143 -7.89 4.28 13.84
CA GLU A 143 -8.83 5.04 14.66
C GLU A 143 -10.27 5.01 14.11
N SER A 144 -10.43 4.87 12.80
CA SER A 144 -11.74 4.78 12.16
C SER A 144 -12.37 3.39 12.25
N ILE A 145 -11.58 2.35 12.54
CA ILE A 145 -12.09 1.00 12.69
C ILE A 145 -12.81 0.93 14.04
N PRO A 146 -14.11 0.56 14.07
CA PRO A 146 -14.80 0.31 15.32
C PRO A 146 -14.08 -0.84 16.02
N THR A 147 -13.31 -0.54 17.06
CA THR A 147 -12.88 -1.57 17.99
C THR A 147 -14.15 -2.02 18.72
N PRO A 148 -14.46 -3.33 18.76
CA PRO A 148 -15.29 -3.82 19.85
C PRO A 148 -14.60 -3.28 21.09
N ARG A 149 -15.29 -2.43 21.89
CA ARG A 149 -14.81 -2.17 23.24
C ARG A 149 -14.55 -3.56 23.79
N LEU A 150 -13.30 -3.85 24.15
CA LEU A 150 -13.07 -4.90 25.12
C LEU A 150 -13.96 -4.49 26.27
N ALA A 151 -15.10 -5.16 26.40
CA ALA A 151 -15.92 -5.10 27.59
C ALA A 151 -15.03 -5.75 28.65
N CYS A 152 -14.13 -4.95 29.20
CA CYS A 152 -13.65 -5.15 30.54
C CYS A 152 -14.80 -4.67 31.44
N GLU A 153 -15.86 -5.47 31.48
CA GLU A 153 -16.86 -5.52 32.55
C GLU A 153 -16.83 -6.93 33.13
#